data_AF-A0A1Q7ELA5-F1
#
_entry.id   AF-A0A1Q7ELA5-F1
#
_cell.length_a   1.000
_cell.length_b   1.000
_cell.length_c   1.000
_cell.angle_alpha   90.00
_cell.angle_beta   90.00
_cell.angle_gamma   90.00
#
_symmetry.space_group_name_H-M   'P 1'
#
loop_
_entity.id
_entity.type
_entity.pdbx_description
1 polymer ?
#
loop_
_entity_poly.entity_id
_entity_poly.type
_entity_poly.pdbx_seq_one_letter_code
_entity_poly.pdbx_strand_id
1 'polypeptide(L)' 'MNRAHMAVHELVVDALLERDRQKAKYALMIDPLTAAVCSLEEIDRLFEEMWAAEREYLRPFEA' A
#
# COMPACT_ATOMS: atom_id res chain seq x y z
N MET A 1 -5.67 10.62 -16.99
CA MET A 1 -4.41 10.00 -16.54
C MET A 1 -3.94 10.49 -15.16
N ASN A 2 -4.21 11.73 -14.73
CA ASN A 2 -3.64 12.26 -13.47
C ASN A 2 -4.37 11.83 -12.16
N ARG A 3 -5.65 11.46 -12.20
CA ARG A 3 -6.46 11.27 -10.97
C ARG A 3 -6.12 10.01 -10.18
N ALA A 4 -5.84 8.90 -10.86
CA ALA A 4 -5.54 7.62 -10.21
C ALA A 4 -4.20 7.68 -9.46
N HIS A 5 -3.16 8.26 -10.09
CA HIS A 5 -1.87 8.48 -9.44
C HIS A 5 -1.98 9.40 -8.21
N MET A 6 -2.78 10.46 -8.29
CA MET A 6 -3.01 11.35 -7.14
C MET A 6 -3.70 10.63 -5.98
N ALA A 7 -4.66 9.74 -6.25
CA ALA A 7 -5.34 8.95 -5.22
C ALA A 7 -4.40 7.99 -4.49
N VAL A 8 -3.44 7.38 -5.21
CA VAL A 8 -2.38 6.56 -4.60
C VAL A 8 -1.56 7.41 -3.63
N HIS A 9 -1.07 8.57 -4.08
CA HIS A 9 -0.23 9.42 -3.25
C HIS A 9 -0.94 9.96 -2.01
N GLU A 10 -2.19 10.39 -2.16
CA GLU A 10 -3.03 10.85 -1.04
C GLU A 10 -3.20 9.75 0.00
N LEU A 11 -3.53 8.54 -0.44
CA LEU A 11 -3.76 7.41 0.46
C LEU A 11 -2.46 6.92 1.15
N VAL A 12 -1.31 7.01 0.47
CA VAL A 12 0.00 6.75 1.09
C VAL A 12 0.29 7.79 2.17
N VAL A 13 0.05 9.08 1.90
CA VAL A 13 0.26 10.14 2.91
C VAL A 13 -0.62 9.90 4.12
N ASP A 14 -1.91 9.58 3.92
CA ASP A 14 -2.82 9.25 5.00
C ASP A 14 -2.35 8.02 5.80
N ALA A 15 -1.88 6.97 5.11
CA ALA A 15 -1.32 5.79 5.75
C ALA A 15 -0.13 6.15 6.67
N LEU A 16 0.77 7.03 6.22
CA LEU A 16 1.93 7.47 7.00
C LEU A 16 1.54 8.34 8.20
N LEU A 17 0.63 9.29 8.00
CA LEU A 17 0.19 10.22 9.05
C LEU A 17 -0.61 9.52 10.14
N GLU A 18 -1.49 8.60 9.74
CA GLU A 18 -2.35 7.86 10.66
C GLU A 18 -1.72 6.55 11.15
N ARG A 19 -0.57 6.16 10.60
CA ARG A 19 0.09 4.87 10.84
C ARG A 19 -0.81 3.69 10.51
N ASP A 20 -1.64 3.84 9.48
CA ASP A 20 -2.63 2.85 9.08
C ASP A 20 -2.06 1.93 7.98
N ARG A 21 -1.70 0.71 8.39
CA ARG A 21 -1.25 -0.37 7.51
C ARG A 21 -2.27 -0.71 6.42
N GLN A 22 -3.56 -0.67 6.72
CA GLN A 22 -4.61 -1.01 5.75
C GLN A 22 -4.70 0.04 4.65
N LYS A 23 -4.53 1.32 4.97
CA LYS A 23 -4.44 2.39 3.96
C LYS A 23 -3.25 2.20 3.04
N ALA A 24 -2.09 1.79 3.57
CA ALA A 24 -0.92 1.47 2.73
C ALA A 24 -1.21 0.32 1.76
N LYS A 25 -1.92 -0.72 2.21
CA LYS A 25 -2.34 -1.83 1.35
C LYS A 25 -3.31 -1.37 0.26
N TYR A 26 -4.30 -0.57 0.62
CA TYR A 26 -5.26 -0.03 -0.34
C TYR A 26 -4.61 0.87 -1.39
N ALA A 27 -3.58 1.64 -1.01
CA ALA A 27 -2.81 2.42 -1.96
C ALA A 27 -2.14 1.54 -3.03
N LEU A 28 -1.59 0.38 -2.62
CA LEU A 28 -1.03 -0.60 -3.55
C LEU A 28 -2.10 -1.26 -4.41
N MET A 29 -3.30 -1.51 -3.88
CA MET A 29 -4.43 -2.08 -4.64
C MET A 29 -4.96 -1.15 -5.73
N ILE A 30 -4.86 0.17 -5.55
CA ILE A 30 -5.31 1.15 -6.54
C ILE A 30 -4.17 1.70 -7.41
N ASP A 31 -2.94 1.24 -7.20
CA ASP A 31 -1.81 1.62 -8.02
C ASP A 31 -1.99 1.07 -9.45
N PRO A 32 -2.03 1.93 -10.49
CA PRO A 32 -2.36 1.51 -11.84
C PRO A 32 -1.32 0.58 -12.47
N LEU A 33 -0.06 0.62 -12.02
CA LEU A 33 0.98 -0.29 -12.52
C LEU A 33 0.83 -1.68 -11.90
N THR A 34 0.56 -1.73 -10.60
CA THR A 34 0.34 -2.96 -9.86
C THR A 34 -0.95 -3.65 -10.31
N ALA A 35 -2.06 -2.91 -10.38
CA ALA A 35 -3.36 -3.44 -10.79
C ALA A 35 -3.42 -3.85 -12.28
N ALA A 36 -2.48 -3.40 -13.10
CA ALA A 36 -2.35 -3.85 -14.49
C ALA A 36 -1.72 -5.24 -14.63
N VAL A 37 -1.00 -5.71 -13.59
CA VAL A 37 -0.21 -6.94 -13.63
C VAL A 37 -0.71 -8.00 -12.66
N CYS A 38 -1.31 -7.58 -11.53
CA CYS A 38 -1.73 -8.46 -10.45
C CYS A 38 -3.25 -8.40 -10.22
N SER A 39 -3.85 -9.53 -9.87
CA SER A 39 -5.18 -9.61 -9.25
C SER A 39 -5.16 -9.08 -7.81
N LEU A 40 -6.32 -8.72 -7.25
CA LEU A 40 -6.42 -8.23 -5.87
C LEU A 40 -5.85 -9.21 -4.84
N GLU A 41 -6.01 -10.52 -5.05
CA GLU A 41 -5.44 -11.55 -4.18
C GLU A 41 -3.90 -11.61 -4.26
N GLU A 42 -3.34 -11.43 -5.47
CA GLU A 42 -1.89 -11.34 -5.65
C GLU A 42 -1.32 -10.07 -5.03
N ILE A 43 -2.04 -8.94 -5.11
CA ILE A 43 -1.64 -7.69 -4.45
C ILE A 43 -1.66 -7.84 -2.93
N ASP A 44 -2.68 -8.49 -2.37
CA ASP A 44 -2.78 -8.76 -0.94
C ASP A 44 -1.57 -9.58 -0.46
N ARG A 45 -1.25 -10.69 -1.15
CA ARG A 45 -0.05 -11.50 -0.84
C ARG A 45 1.24 -10.70 -0.97
N LEU A 46 1.42 -9.97 -2.07
CA LEU A 46 2.60 -9.12 -2.31
C LEU A 46 2.79 -8.12 -1.17
N PHE A 47 1.72 -7.47 -0.71
CA PHE A 47 1.78 -6.52 0.39
C PHE A 47 2.22 -7.19 1.69
N GLU A 48 1.64 -8.36 2.02
CA GLU A 48 2.01 -9.10 3.24
C GLU A 48 3.50 -9.53 3.21
N GLU A 49 3.99 -10.01 2.06
CA GLU A 49 5.39 -10.38 1.88
C GLU A 49 6.34 -9.19 2.05
N MET A 50 6.04 -8.05 1.40
CA MET A 50 6.82 -6.83 1.54
C MET A 50 6.80 -6.29 2.97
N TRP A 51 5.63 -6.30 3.63
CA TRP A 51 5.49 -5.85 5.01
C TRP A 51 6.32 -6.70 5.97
N ALA A 52 6.30 -8.02 5.79
CA ALA A 52 7.10 -8.93 6.58
C ALA A 52 8.62 -8.74 6.35
N ALA A 53 9.04 -8.53 5.10
CA ALA A 53 10.44 -8.30 4.76
C ALA A 53 10.98 -6.98 5.34
N GLU A 54 10.18 -5.92 5.31
CA GLU A 54 10.57 -4.57 5.77
C GLU A 54 10.15 -4.29 7.22
N ARG A 55 9.72 -5.31 7.96
CA ARG A 55 9.12 -5.19 9.29
C ARG A 55 9.98 -4.39 10.27
N GLU A 56 11.31 -4.51 10.19
CA GLU A 56 12.24 -3.76 11.03
C GLU A 56 12.01 -2.25 11.00
N TYR A 57 11.67 -1.73 9.82
CA TYR A 57 11.41 -0.30 9.55
C TYR A 57 9.95 0.08 9.76
N LEU A 58 9.03 -0.87 9.65
CA LEU A 58 7.58 -0.65 9.73
C LEU A 58 7.00 -0.81 11.14
N ARG A 59 7.82 -1.13 12.14
CA ARG A 59 7.41 -1.21 13.57
C ARG A 59 6.53 -0.05 14.06
N PRO A 60 6.73 1.22 13.66
CA PRO A 60 5.85 2.32 14.08
C PRO A 60 4.37 2.18 13.67
N PHE A 61 4.05 1.31 12.70
CA PHE A 61 2.71 1.03 12.21
C PHE A 61 2.06 -0.20 12.88
N GLU A 62 2.78 -0.89 13.75
CA GLU A 62 2.28 -2.06 14.51
C GLU A 62 1.88 -1.72 15.95
N ALA A 63 1.97 -0.44 16.34
CA ALA A 63 1.82 0.05 17.71
C ALA A 63 0.38 0.47 18.05
#